data_AF-A0A506RTY6-F1
#
_entry.id   AF-A0A506RTY6-F1
#
_cell.length_a   1.000
_cell.length_b   1.000
_cell.length_c   1.000
_cell.angle_alpha   90.00
_cell.angle_beta   90.00
_cell.angle_gamma   90.00
#
_symmetry.space_group_name_H-M   'P 1'
#
loop_
_entity.id
_entity.type
_entity.pdbx_description
1 polymer ?
#
loop_
_entity_poly.entity_id
_entity_poly.type
_entity_poly.pdbx_seq_one_letter_code
_entity_poly.pdbx_strand_id
1 'polypeptide(L)'
;MNDKEKFESLFAICISLAEAGQSPSVGLLRGKAPFRVSVLEAIEVIKRFNQHQQLEANKPKTLTDQQRIKELEARVAQLEQAIGVMESRLAKLDNI
;
A
#
# COMPACT_ATOMS: atom_id res chain seq x y z
N MET A 1 -2.89 -0.57 -33.04
CA MET A 1 -3.05 -0.61 -31.58
C MET A 1 -4.48 -1.00 -31.28
N ASN A 2 -4.68 -2.16 -30.65
CA ASN A 2 -6.01 -2.63 -30.27
C ASN A 2 -6.49 -1.89 -29.00
N ASP A 3 -7.77 -2.04 -28.67
CA ASP A 3 -8.36 -1.26 -27.56
C ASP A 3 -7.80 -1.66 -26.19
N LYS A 4 -7.34 -2.91 -26.04
CA LYS A 4 -6.66 -3.36 -24.82
C LYS A 4 -5.31 -2.65 -24.65
N GLU A 5 -4.49 -2.60 -25.68
CA GLU A 5 -3.19 -1.90 -25.66
C GLU A 5 -3.36 -0.41 -25.36
N LYS A 6 -4.41 0.22 -25.92
CA LYS A 6 -4.77 1.62 -25.62
C LYS A 6 -5.11 1.81 -24.16
N PHE A 7 -5.95 0.93 -23.61
CA PHE A 7 -6.32 0.97 -22.22
C PHE A 7 -5.08 0.87 -21.31
N GLU A 8 -4.24 -0.15 -21.51
CA GLU A 8 -3.02 -0.36 -20.72
C GLU A 8 -2.07 0.84 -20.79
N SER A 9 -1.90 1.42 -21.99
CA SER A 9 -1.06 2.59 -22.18
C SER A 9 -1.59 3.81 -21.42
N LEU A 10 -2.90 4.06 -21.46
CA LEU A 10 -3.53 5.17 -20.72
C LEU A 10 -3.48 4.92 -19.21
N PHE A 11 -3.61 3.68 -18.78
CA PHE A 11 -3.52 3.31 -17.37
C PHE A 11 -2.10 3.52 -16.83
N ALA A 12 -1.07 3.13 -17.60
CA ALA A 12 0.33 3.41 -17.27
C ALA A 12 0.62 4.91 -17.16
N ILE A 13 0.03 5.74 -18.03
CA ILE A 13 0.11 7.20 -17.92
C ILE A 13 -0.51 7.69 -16.61
N CYS A 14 -1.65 7.13 -16.18
CA CYS A 14 -2.27 7.49 -14.89
C CYS A 14 -1.37 7.17 -13.69
N ILE A 15 -0.70 6.01 -13.71
CA ILE A 15 0.28 5.63 -12.67
C ILE A 15 1.44 6.63 -12.63
N SER A 16 2.04 6.91 -13.78
CA SER A 16 3.18 7.86 -13.88
C SER A 16 2.81 9.27 -13.43
N LEU A 17 1.59 9.74 -13.74
CA LEU A 17 1.09 11.03 -13.25
C LEU A 17 0.99 11.05 -11.73
N ALA A 18 0.43 10.00 -11.12
CA ALA A 18 0.28 9.93 -9.67
C ALA A 18 1.62 9.81 -8.94
N GLU A 19 2.60 9.08 -9.50
CA GLU A 19 3.98 9.03 -9.00
C GLU A 19 4.64 10.42 -9.03
N ALA A 20 4.33 11.23 -10.04
CA ALA A 20 4.77 12.62 -10.15
C ALA A 20 3.95 13.60 -9.27
N GLY A 21 3.01 13.10 -8.44
CA GLY A 21 2.14 13.92 -7.59
C GLY A 21 1.03 14.66 -8.35
N GLN A 22 0.78 14.31 -9.61
CA GLN A 22 -0.26 14.91 -10.44
C GLN A 22 -1.50 14.01 -10.48
N SER A 23 -2.68 14.60 -10.30
CA SER A 23 -3.93 13.87 -10.50
C SER A 23 -4.20 13.64 -12.00
N PRO A 24 -4.49 12.41 -12.43
CA PRO A 24 -4.90 12.14 -13.80
C PRO A 24 -6.14 12.95 -14.20
N SER A 25 -6.10 13.56 -15.39
CA SER A 25 -7.22 14.31 -15.95
C SER A 25 -7.35 14.03 -17.44
N VAL A 26 -8.55 14.23 -17.99
CA VAL A 26 -8.80 13.97 -19.42
C VAL A 26 -7.86 14.77 -20.32
N GLY A 27 -7.57 16.03 -19.97
CA GLY A 27 -6.61 16.86 -20.70
C GLY A 27 -5.19 16.30 -20.68
N LEU A 28 -4.72 15.86 -19.51
CA LEU A 28 -3.38 15.28 -19.35
C LEU A 28 -3.23 13.95 -20.12
N LEU A 29 -4.23 13.07 -20.04
CA LEU A 29 -4.23 11.80 -20.76
C LEU A 29 -4.18 12.04 -22.27
N ARG A 30 -5.00 12.96 -22.78
CA ARG A 30 -5.02 13.31 -24.21
C ARG A 30 -3.75 13.99 -24.69
N GLY A 31 -3.08 14.77 -23.83
CA GLY A 31 -1.83 15.45 -24.16
C GLY A 31 -0.60 14.54 -24.11
N LYS A 32 -0.61 13.50 -23.27
CA LYS A 32 0.53 12.57 -23.09
C LYS A 32 0.41 11.30 -23.93
N ALA A 33 -0.78 10.90 -24.34
CA ALA A 33 -0.96 9.69 -25.14
C ALA A 33 -0.39 9.88 -26.56
N PRO A 34 0.33 8.87 -27.11
CA PRO A 34 0.84 8.92 -28.48
C PRO A 34 -0.23 8.66 -29.55
N PHE A 35 -1.51 8.68 -29.18
CA PHE A 35 -2.64 8.39 -30.05
C PHE A 35 -3.85 9.25 -29.69
N ARG A 36 -4.84 9.29 -30.57
CA ARG A 36 -6.09 10.01 -30.32
C ARG A 36 -6.90 9.29 -29.25
N VAL A 37 -7.18 10.00 -28.17
CA VAL A 37 -8.00 9.52 -27.06
C VAL A 37 -9.30 10.32 -27.03
N SER A 38 -10.43 9.60 -27.05
CA SER A 38 -11.75 10.18 -26.82
C SER A 38 -11.96 10.52 -25.35
N VAL A 39 -12.90 11.44 -25.08
CA VAL A 39 -13.25 11.81 -23.70
C VAL A 39 -13.77 10.60 -22.93
N LEU A 40 -14.55 9.73 -23.56
CA LEU A 40 -15.10 8.52 -22.94
C LEU A 40 -14.01 7.52 -22.56
N GLU A 41 -13.04 7.27 -23.45
CA GLU A 41 -11.90 6.39 -23.14
C GLU A 41 -11.09 6.93 -21.96
N ALA A 42 -10.83 8.25 -21.93
CA ALA A 42 -10.10 8.86 -20.83
C ALA A 42 -10.87 8.76 -19.50
N ILE A 43 -12.19 9.01 -19.51
CA ILE A 43 -13.04 8.89 -18.32
C ILE A 43 -13.03 7.45 -17.78
N GLU A 44 -13.18 6.46 -18.66
CA GLU A 44 -13.22 5.05 -18.27
C GLU A 44 -11.89 4.60 -17.61
N VAL A 45 -10.76 5.02 -18.18
CA VAL A 45 -9.44 4.72 -17.60
C VAL A 45 -9.26 5.40 -16.24
N ILE A 46 -9.60 6.70 -16.13
CA ILE A 46 -9.49 7.44 -14.87
C ILE A 46 -10.39 6.81 -13.80
N LYS A 47 -11.60 6.38 -14.16
CA LYS A 47 -12.51 5.70 -13.24
C LYS A 47 -11.90 4.42 -12.68
N ARG A 48 -11.34 3.56 -13.55
CA ARG A 48 -10.67 2.32 -13.11
C ARG A 48 -9.42 2.59 -12.29
N PHE A 49 -8.66 3.61 -12.65
CA PHE A 49 -7.50 4.04 -11.87
C PHE A 49 -7.89 4.50 -10.47
N ASN A 50 -8.93 5.34 -10.34
CA ASN A 50 -9.42 5.79 -9.04
C ASN A 50 -9.96 4.63 -8.20
N GLN A 51 -10.66 3.68 -8.83
CA GLN A 51 -11.09 2.46 -8.15
C GLN A 51 -9.90 1.64 -7.65
N HIS A 52 -8.86 1.47 -8.48
CA HIS A 52 -7.62 0.81 -8.08
C HIS A 52 -6.95 1.53 -6.90
N GLN A 53 -6.84 2.87 -6.93
CA GLN A 53 -6.30 3.62 -5.80
C GLN A 53 -7.12 3.47 -4.52
N GLN A 54 -8.45 3.45 -4.62
CA GLN A 54 -9.32 3.22 -3.46
C GLN A 54 -9.14 1.81 -2.89
N LEU A 55 -8.98 0.80 -3.75
CA LEU A 55 -8.69 -0.57 -3.32
C LEU A 55 -7.34 -0.67 -2.62
N GLU A 56 -6.31 -0.03 -3.15
CA GLU A 56 -4.99 0.02 -2.52
C GLU A 56 -4.99 0.81 -1.20
N ALA A 57 -5.78 1.89 -1.12
CA ALA A 57 -5.94 2.67 0.10
C ALA A 57 -6.76 1.95 1.19
N ASN A 58 -7.75 1.14 0.78
CA ASN A 58 -8.60 0.34 1.68
C ASN A 58 -8.06 -1.05 1.96
N LYS A 59 -6.95 -1.44 1.32
CA LYS A 59 -6.24 -2.65 1.70
C LYS A 59 -5.86 -2.49 3.18
N PRO A 60 -6.24 -3.43 4.07
CA PRO A 60 -5.81 -3.38 5.45
C PRO A 60 -4.30 -3.16 5.43
N LYS A 61 -3.82 -2.14 6.16
CA LYS A 61 -2.38 -1.94 6.35
C LYS A 61 -1.86 -3.16 7.11
N THR A 62 -1.62 -4.26 6.39
CA THR A 62 -0.82 -5.36 6.86
C THR A 62 0.52 -4.74 7.16
N LEU A 63 0.91 -4.75 8.44
CA LEU A 63 2.24 -4.33 8.85
C LEU A 63 3.24 -4.93 7.87
N THR A 64 4.11 -4.10 7.33
CA THR A 64 5.26 -4.61 6.56
C THR A 64 5.98 -5.66 7.41
N ASP A 65 6.65 -6.62 6.79
CA ASP A 65 7.37 -7.65 7.54
C ASP A 65 8.33 -7.04 8.57
N GLN A 66 8.97 -5.91 8.23
CA GLN A 66 9.80 -5.13 9.16
C GLN A 66 9.04 -4.58 10.37
N GLN A 67 7.83 -4.03 10.16
CA GLN A 67 7.00 -3.53 11.27
C GLN A 67 6.53 -4.68 12.16
N ARG A 68 6.17 -5.82 11.54
CA ARG A 68 5.76 -7.02 12.26
C ARG A 68 6.89 -7.61 13.09
N ILE A 69 8.11 -7.67 12.54
CA ILE A 69 9.31 -8.11 13.26
C ILE A 69 9.56 -7.22 14.47
N LYS A 70 9.56 -5.88 14.29
CA LYS A 70 9.78 -4.93 15.40
C LYS A 70 8.74 -5.09 16.52
N GLU A 71 7.47 -5.29 16.17
CA GLU A 71 6.42 -5.51 17.16
C GLU A 71 6.62 -6.84 17.91
N LEU A 72 7.01 -7.90 17.20
CA LEU A 72 7.29 -9.20 17.81
C LEU A 72 8.51 -9.15 18.74
N GLU A 73 9.59 -8.50 18.32
CA GLU A 73 10.79 -8.28 19.15
C GLU A 73 10.44 -7.54 20.45
N ALA A 74 9.64 -6.48 20.36
CA ALA A 74 9.19 -5.74 21.53
C ALA A 74 8.34 -6.60 22.48
N ARG A 75 7.44 -7.43 21.94
CA ARG A 75 6.62 -8.35 22.75
C ARG A 75 7.45 -9.44 23.41
N VAL A 76 8.46 -9.99 22.71
CA VAL A 76 9.38 -10.98 23.28
C VAL A 76 10.16 -10.36 24.45
N ALA A 77 10.73 -9.17 24.27
CA ALA A 77 11.48 -8.50 25.34
C ALA A 77 10.62 -8.25 26.59
N GLN A 78 9.35 -7.87 26.42
CA GLN A 78 8.40 -7.71 27.54
C GLN A 78 8.11 -9.02 28.26
N LEU A 79 7.94 -10.12 27.51
CA LEU A 79 7.69 -11.44 28.09
C LEU A 79 8.92 -11.97 28.84
N GLU A 80 10.11 -11.81 28.28
CA GLU A 80 11.37 -12.18 28.94
C GLU A 80 11.56 -11.44 30.27
N GLN A 81 11.27 -10.12 30.28
CA GLN A 81 11.31 -9.33 31.51
C GLN A 81 10.30 -9.84 32.55
N ALA A 82 9.07 -10.15 32.13
CA ALA A 82 8.05 -10.67 33.03
C ALA A 82 8.45 -12.03 33.63
N ILE A 83 9.06 -12.91 32.82
CA ILE A 83 9.58 -14.21 33.28
C ILE A 83 10.67 -14.00 34.33
N GLY A 84 11.67 -13.14 34.08
CA GLY A 84 12.74 -12.89 35.05
C GLY A 84 12.24 -12.35 36.40
N VAL A 85 11.19 -11.53 36.38
CA VAL A 85 10.52 -11.07 37.62
C VAL A 85 9.82 -12.22 38.34
N MET A 86 9.13 -13.11 37.60
CA MET A 86 8.46 -14.27 38.20
C MET A 86 9.46 -15.26 38.79
N GLU A 87 10.53 -15.58 38.09
CA GLU A 87 11.62 -16.45 38.57
C GLU A 87 12.25 -15.88 39.85
N SER A 88 12.53 -14.58 39.87
CA SER A 88 13.07 -13.89 41.05
C SER A 88 12.12 -13.95 42.26
N ARG A 89 10.80 -13.96 42.03
CA ARG A 89 9.79 -14.07 43.10
C ARG A 89 9.69 -15.50 43.61
N LEU A 90 9.73 -16.49 42.72
CA LEU A 90 9.72 -17.91 43.09
C LEU A 90 10.96 -18.28 43.91
N ALA A 91 12.15 -17.85 43.49
CA ALA A 91 13.38 -18.09 44.23
C ALA A 91 13.36 -17.52 45.66
N LYS A 92 12.60 -16.45 45.91
CA LYS A 92 12.41 -15.90 47.27
C LYS A 92 11.43 -16.72 48.12
N LEU A 93 10.48 -17.40 47.50
CA LEU A 93 9.54 -18.29 48.19
C LEU A 93 10.17 -19.65 48.49
N ASP A 94 11.04 -20.16 47.62
CA ASP A 94 11.72 -21.46 47.80
C ASP A 94 12.84 -21.44 48.86
N ASN A 95 13.32 -20.25 49.24
CA ASN A 95 14.37 -20.06 50.26
C ASN A 95 13.81 -19.71 51.67
N ILE A 96 12.52 -19.99 51.91
CA ILE A 96 11.83 -19.85 53.21
C ILE A 96 11.32 -21.23 53.64
#